data_AF-A0A1D8PGB2-F1
#
_entry.id   AF-A0A1D8PGB2-F1
#
_cell.length_a   1.000
_cell.length_b   1.000
_cell.length_c   1.000
_cell.angle_alpha   90.00
_cell.angle_beta   90.00
_cell.angle_gamma   90.00
#
_symmetry.space_group_name_H-M   'P 1'
#
loop_
_entity.id
_entity.type
_entity.pdbx_description
1 polymer ?
#
loop_
_entity_poly.entity_id
_entity_poly.type
_entity_poly.pdbx_seq_one_letter_code
_entity_poly.pdbx_strand_id
1 'polypeptide(L)'
;MEYYSSLDASQLDSERPTLFELISANQLESLLSPSLRYILVHYASKYPRYLLQLNNNFDELNLLLRSFIEWYFLTYWQGTFTENFYGLKRVSQTPLSQGEYNSSRLTQLVPSMIEERRKLSKLQKLVSLFEVTGVSFVSEKLNYCYEVWYTKYVTNQLNTSDTLTTQENVKIKIKRKFVEIYPYLQSAYRAANFITTLLYLSGSSKSPTLLTYLFRINFSRLNQYDYSKNEPKQPLNDSKKPNRIHPPTAIEYILMLLSNNVTKPSWKAIKFVLGTFFPVAIFTLKFLEWWNNSDFSSKLSKNLGNVLDFTLPPPSSLTSALRSYKNEEKKDSGTEIKQQKKKQYKSGKVCPLCKKELTNPAIIETGYVFDYSCIYNYLEKSHIIVSKKLQTKQKDEEDDNIYSEDESEDENIENEKKEEAKEKENVVIDINKGGRCPITGRRLLGCKWNPIKEEWEIEGIRRLIF
;
A
#
# COMPACT_ATOMS: atom_id res chain seq x y z
N MET A 1 7.87 -3.02 4.11
CA MET A 1 8.29 -3.66 5.38
C MET A 1 8.32 -2.61 6.48
N GLU A 2 7.15 -2.07 6.85
CA GLU A 2 7.02 -1.00 7.86
C GLU A 2 6.47 -1.49 9.21
N TYR A 3 6.36 -2.81 9.43
CA TYR A 3 5.67 -3.35 10.61
C TYR A 3 6.58 -3.98 11.69
N TYR A 4 7.85 -4.26 11.41
CA TYR A 4 8.70 -5.05 12.33
C TYR A 4 9.79 -4.27 13.05
N SER A 5 10.14 -3.05 12.61
CA SER A 5 11.03 -2.17 13.37
C SER A 5 10.33 -1.40 14.50
N SER A 6 9.00 -1.48 14.58
CA SER A 6 8.18 -0.84 15.62
C SER A 6 7.77 -1.78 16.75
N LEU A 7 8.02 -3.09 16.62
CA LEU A 7 7.77 -4.03 17.71
C LEU A 7 9.00 -4.06 18.61
N ASP A 8 8.84 -3.63 19.85
CA ASP A 8 9.89 -3.66 20.87
C ASP A 8 10.32 -5.12 21.08
N ALA A 9 11.53 -5.46 20.64
CA ALA A 9 12.10 -6.80 20.73
C ALA A 9 12.08 -7.34 22.17
N SER A 10 12.04 -6.45 23.17
CA SER A 10 11.97 -6.82 24.58
C SER A 10 10.60 -7.35 25.03
N GLN A 11 9.51 -7.02 24.32
CA GLN A 11 8.14 -7.42 24.65
C GLN A 11 7.70 -8.72 23.95
N LEU A 12 8.49 -9.21 23.01
CA LEU A 12 8.17 -10.38 22.19
C LEU A 12 8.66 -11.67 22.86
N ASP A 13 7.77 -12.66 23.02
CA ASP A 13 8.10 -13.97 23.60
C ASP A 13 9.07 -14.75 22.71
N SER A 14 10.29 -15.04 23.15
CA SER A 14 11.31 -15.74 22.33
C SER A 14 10.85 -17.10 21.78
N GLU A 15 9.91 -17.74 22.48
CA GLU A 15 9.44 -19.10 22.20
C GLU A 15 8.23 -19.16 21.24
N ARG A 16 7.49 -18.06 21.06
CA ARG A 16 6.29 -18.04 20.21
C ARG A 16 6.28 -16.83 19.28
N PRO A 17 6.57 -17.02 17.97
CA PRO A 17 6.44 -15.93 17.01
C PRO A 17 5.01 -15.43 16.88
N THR A 18 4.82 -14.24 16.31
CA THR A 18 3.47 -13.78 16.01
C THR A 18 2.95 -14.50 14.77
N LEU A 19 1.64 -14.72 14.68
CA LEU A 19 1.05 -15.30 13.46
C LEU A 19 1.33 -14.43 12.23
N PHE A 20 1.41 -13.11 12.41
CA PHE A 20 1.79 -12.18 11.34
C PHE A 20 3.20 -12.45 10.81
N GLU A 21 4.19 -12.73 11.68
CA GLU A 21 5.57 -13.08 11.24
C GLU A 21 5.57 -14.34 10.36
N LEU A 22 4.78 -15.34 10.76
CA LEU A 22 4.65 -16.59 10.01
C LEU A 22 3.98 -16.38 8.65
N ILE A 23 2.90 -15.59 8.62
CA ILE A 23 2.22 -15.25 7.36
C ILE A 23 3.15 -14.45 6.44
N SER A 24 3.89 -13.49 6.97
CA SER A 24 4.81 -12.67 6.16
C SER A 24 5.94 -13.49 5.55
N ALA A 25 6.46 -14.48 6.30
CA ALA A 25 7.46 -15.42 5.78
C ALA A 25 6.88 -16.28 4.64
N ASN A 26 5.66 -16.80 4.82
CA ASN A 26 4.97 -17.60 3.81
C ASN A 26 4.57 -16.79 2.56
N GLN A 27 4.21 -15.51 2.72
CA GLN A 27 3.91 -14.62 1.60
C GLN A 27 5.16 -14.32 0.77
N LEU A 28 6.29 -14.06 1.41
CA LEU A 28 7.55 -13.86 0.68
C LEU A 28 7.92 -15.13 -0.09
N GLU A 29 7.69 -16.29 0.52
CA GLU A 29 7.95 -17.58 -0.10
C GLU A 29 7.09 -17.81 -1.36
N SER A 30 5.79 -17.55 -1.28
CA SER A 30 4.86 -17.76 -2.39
C SER A 30 5.15 -16.87 -3.60
N LEU A 31 5.82 -15.73 -3.39
CA LEU A 31 6.22 -14.80 -4.45
C LEU A 31 7.50 -15.20 -5.19
N LEU A 32 8.35 -16.06 -4.62
CA LEU A 32 9.63 -16.42 -5.24
C LEU A 32 9.45 -17.16 -6.57
N SER A 33 8.57 -18.15 -6.62
CA SER A 33 8.35 -18.97 -7.82
C SER A 33 7.78 -18.16 -8.99
N PRO A 34 6.69 -17.37 -8.83
CA PRO A 34 6.18 -16.52 -9.90
C PRO A 34 7.18 -15.48 -10.39
N SER A 35 7.98 -14.90 -9.48
CA SER A 35 8.98 -13.89 -9.83
C SER A 35 10.11 -14.46 -10.70
N LEU A 36 10.62 -15.63 -10.32
CA LEU A 36 11.63 -16.33 -11.12
C LEU A 36 11.09 -16.72 -12.49
N ARG A 37 9.84 -17.19 -12.56
CA ARG A 37 9.17 -17.51 -13.83
C ARG A 37 9.04 -16.27 -14.71
N TYR A 38 8.60 -15.15 -14.15
CA TYR A 38 8.46 -13.90 -14.88
C TYR A 38 9.80 -13.41 -15.48
N ILE A 39 10.86 -13.42 -14.68
CA ILE A 39 12.21 -13.06 -15.13
C ILE A 39 12.65 -13.98 -16.28
N LEU A 40 12.45 -15.29 -16.11
CA LEU A 40 12.83 -16.26 -17.13
C LEU A 40 12.05 -16.06 -18.43
N VAL A 41 10.73 -15.87 -18.37
CA VAL A 41 9.88 -15.60 -19.54
C VAL A 41 10.29 -14.29 -20.22
N HIS A 42 10.56 -13.24 -19.45
CA HIS A 42 11.02 -11.96 -20.00
C HIS A 42 12.34 -12.13 -20.77
N TYR A 43 13.34 -12.80 -20.20
CA TYR A 43 14.59 -13.06 -20.92
C TYR A 43 14.44 -14.08 -22.06
N ALA A 44 13.52 -15.04 -21.95
CA ALA A 44 13.24 -16.03 -22.99
C ALA A 44 12.74 -15.37 -24.27
N SER A 45 12.00 -14.25 -24.16
CA SER A 45 11.61 -13.45 -25.32
C SER A 45 12.80 -12.89 -26.12
N LYS A 46 13.93 -12.61 -25.44
CA LYS A 46 15.15 -12.06 -26.05
C LYS A 46 16.11 -13.14 -26.54
N TYR A 47 16.21 -14.28 -25.84
CA TYR A 47 17.13 -15.38 -26.18
C TYR A 47 16.41 -16.74 -26.21
N PRO A 48 15.62 -17.03 -27.26
CA PRO A 48 14.74 -18.20 -27.27
C PRO A 48 15.49 -19.54 -27.27
N ARG A 49 16.66 -19.61 -27.90
CA ARG A 49 17.36 -20.89 -28.19
C ARG A 49 17.68 -21.72 -26.93
N TYR A 50 18.10 -21.07 -25.83
CA TYR A 50 18.48 -21.75 -24.60
C TYR A 50 17.40 -21.65 -23.51
N LEU A 51 16.75 -20.49 -23.40
CA LEU A 51 15.81 -20.22 -22.32
C LEU A 51 14.47 -20.93 -22.48
N LEU A 52 14.07 -21.31 -23.70
CA LEU A 52 12.84 -22.08 -23.90
C LEU A 52 12.90 -23.47 -23.24
N GLN A 53 14.06 -24.15 -23.29
CA GLN A 53 14.23 -25.44 -22.63
C GLN A 53 14.12 -25.31 -21.11
N LEU A 54 14.72 -24.26 -20.56
CA LEU A 54 14.63 -23.95 -19.14
C LEU A 54 13.20 -23.57 -18.73
N ASN A 55 12.48 -22.83 -19.57
CA ASN A 55 11.09 -22.46 -19.30
C ASN A 55 10.15 -23.66 -19.32
N ASN A 56 10.34 -24.60 -20.26
CA ASN A 56 9.50 -25.79 -20.37
C ASN A 56 9.64 -26.72 -19.15
N ASN A 57 10.84 -26.79 -18.56
CA ASN A 57 11.13 -27.57 -17.36
C ASN A 57 11.18 -26.69 -16.09
N PHE A 58 10.54 -25.51 -16.10
CA PHE A 58 10.64 -24.55 -15.01
C PHE A 58 10.23 -25.17 -13.67
N ASP A 59 9.13 -25.91 -13.63
CA ASP A 59 8.61 -26.49 -12.38
C ASP A 59 9.64 -27.42 -11.71
N GLU A 60 10.30 -28.28 -12.50
CA GLU A 60 11.30 -29.23 -12.02
C GLU A 60 12.60 -28.54 -11.60
N LEU A 61 13.04 -27.55 -12.39
CA LEU A 61 14.24 -26.76 -12.09
C LEU A 61 14.03 -25.90 -10.84
N ASN A 62 12.87 -25.28 -10.71
CA ASN A 62 12.48 -24.49 -9.56
C ASN A 62 12.37 -25.37 -8.31
N LEU A 63 11.77 -26.57 -8.42
CA LEU A 63 11.73 -27.53 -7.33
C LEU A 63 13.14 -27.92 -6.87
N LEU A 64 14.04 -28.24 -7.79
CA LEU A 64 15.44 -28.59 -7.50
C LEU A 64 16.16 -27.42 -6.81
N LEU A 65 16.15 -26.25 -7.45
CA LEU A 65 16.86 -25.06 -6.98
C LEU A 65 16.35 -24.62 -5.61
N ARG A 66 15.02 -24.48 -5.46
CA ARG A 66 14.43 -24.09 -4.17
C ARG A 66 14.70 -25.15 -3.11
N SER A 67 14.56 -26.44 -3.42
CA SER A 67 14.84 -27.50 -2.44
C SER A 67 16.31 -27.51 -2.01
N PHE A 68 17.24 -27.17 -2.91
CA PHE A 68 18.65 -27.03 -2.55
C PHE A 68 18.89 -25.85 -1.59
N ILE A 69 18.30 -24.69 -1.87
CA ILE A 69 18.40 -23.51 -0.99
C ILE A 69 17.78 -23.82 0.38
N GLU A 70 16.58 -24.36 0.40
CA GLU A 70 15.88 -24.67 1.65
C GLU A 70 16.60 -25.77 2.45
N TRP A 71 17.14 -26.79 1.77
CA TRP A 71 17.97 -27.79 2.43
C TRP A 71 19.21 -27.17 3.08
N TYR A 72 19.86 -26.21 2.43
CA TYR A 72 20.97 -25.47 3.03
C TYR A 72 20.52 -24.71 4.29
N PHE A 73 19.44 -23.94 4.23
CA PHE A 73 18.97 -23.19 5.41
C PHE A 73 18.49 -24.11 6.54
N LEU A 74 17.76 -25.19 6.25
CA LEU A 74 17.32 -26.16 7.26
C LEU A 74 18.49 -26.95 7.89
N THR A 75 19.59 -27.12 7.17
CA THR A 75 20.77 -27.83 7.70
C THR A 75 21.61 -26.97 8.65
N TYR A 76 21.84 -25.70 8.31
CA TYR A 76 22.69 -24.78 9.08
C TYR A 76 21.93 -23.88 10.07
N TRP A 77 20.77 -23.34 9.68
CA TRP A 77 19.99 -22.37 10.46
C TRP A 77 18.77 -22.98 11.16
N GLN A 78 18.36 -24.19 10.76
CA GLN A 78 17.15 -24.87 11.27
C GLN A 78 15.84 -24.13 10.96
N GLY A 79 15.86 -23.18 10.03
CA GLY A 79 14.68 -22.53 9.44
C GLY A 79 14.76 -22.58 7.92
N THR A 80 13.68 -22.20 7.26
CA THR A 80 13.67 -21.95 5.81
C THR A 80 14.41 -20.65 5.48
N PHE A 81 14.70 -20.42 4.19
CA PHE A 81 15.30 -19.17 3.72
C PHE A 81 14.49 -17.94 4.15
N THR A 82 13.17 -17.99 3.96
CA THR A 82 12.27 -16.88 4.31
C THR A 82 12.08 -16.77 5.82
N GLU A 83 11.99 -17.88 6.54
CA GLU A 83 11.95 -17.88 8.01
C GLU A 83 13.21 -17.22 8.59
N ASN A 84 14.39 -17.60 8.11
CA ASN A 84 15.65 -17.01 8.55
C ASN A 84 15.72 -15.50 8.25
N PHE A 85 15.17 -15.06 7.12
CA PHE A 85 15.06 -13.63 6.79
C PHE A 85 14.17 -12.86 7.78
N TYR A 86 13.09 -13.49 8.29
CA TYR A 86 12.22 -12.93 9.31
C TYR A 86 12.66 -13.22 10.75
N GLY A 87 13.85 -13.78 10.97
CA GLY A 87 14.34 -14.03 12.33
C GLY A 87 13.74 -15.29 12.99
N LEU A 88 13.24 -16.24 12.20
CA LEU A 88 12.51 -17.43 12.67
C LEU A 88 13.31 -18.71 12.44
N LYS A 89 13.05 -19.70 13.29
CA LYS A 89 13.57 -21.08 13.17
C LYS A 89 12.50 -22.11 13.52
N ARG A 90 12.67 -23.32 13.00
CA ARG A 90 11.93 -24.51 13.41
C ARG A 90 12.71 -25.21 14.52
N VAL A 91 12.00 -25.81 15.47
CA VAL A 91 12.53 -26.50 16.64
C VAL A 91 11.75 -27.80 16.85
N SER A 92 12.43 -28.87 17.27
CA SER A 92 11.73 -30.09 17.66
C SER A 92 10.99 -29.90 18.99
N GLN A 93 9.74 -30.34 19.08
CA GLN A 93 9.00 -30.29 20.34
C GLN A 93 9.65 -31.24 21.34
N THR A 94 10.22 -30.65 22.38
CA THR A 94 10.74 -31.36 23.55
C THR A 94 9.79 -31.14 24.72
N PRO A 95 9.76 -32.02 25.74
CA PRO A 95 8.95 -31.77 26.94
C PRO A 95 9.31 -30.44 27.63
N LEU A 96 10.55 -29.97 27.45
CA LEU A 96 11.00 -28.64 27.89
C LEU A 96 10.26 -27.47 27.24
N SER A 97 9.51 -27.69 26.16
CA SER A 97 8.68 -26.67 25.51
C SER A 97 7.32 -26.51 26.19
N GLN A 98 6.93 -27.42 27.09
CA GLN A 98 5.68 -27.30 27.83
C GLN A 98 5.81 -26.21 28.90
N GLY A 99 4.74 -25.42 29.09
CA GLY A 99 4.74 -24.28 30.00
C GLY A 99 4.98 -24.62 31.48
N GLU A 100 4.93 -25.90 31.84
CA GLU A 100 5.27 -26.40 33.19
C GLU A 100 6.75 -26.16 33.54
N TYR A 101 7.63 -26.22 32.54
CA TYR A 101 9.04 -25.93 32.70
C TYR A 101 9.27 -24.47 32.27
N ASN A 102 9.82 -23.66 33.17
CA ASN A 102 10.24 -22.28 32.90
C ASN A 102 11.40 -22.27 31.89
N SER A 103 11.08 -22.54 30.63
CA SER A 103 12.03 -22.65 29.52
C SER A 103 12.86 -21.39 29.37
N SER A 104 12.30 -20.22 29.64
CA SER A 104 13.02 -18.94 29.63
C SER A 104 14.20 -18.90 30.60
N ARG A 105 14.01 -19.34 31.86
CA ARG A 105 15.09 -19.38 32.87
C ARG A 105 16.15 -20.42 32.53
N LEU A 106 15.71 -21.59 32.05
CA LEU A 106 16.63 -22.66 31.65
C LEU A 106 17.48 -22.24 30.45
N THR A 107 16.87 -21.60 29.44
CA THR A 107 17.56 -21.06 28.26
C THR A 107 18.58 -19.97 28.63
N GLN A 108 18.33 -19.18 29.67
CA GLN A 108 19.29 -18.20 30.18
C GLN A 108 20.50 -18.86 30.86
N LEU A 109 20.30 -19.94 31.61
CA LEU A 109 21.38 -20.62 32.34
C LEU A 109 22.26 -21.49 31.43
N VAL A 110 21.64 -22.24 30.51
CA VAL A 110 22.34 -23.23 29.67
C VAL A 110 21.81 -23.23 28.24
N PRO A 111 22.02 -22.15 27.46
CA PRO A 111 21.45 -22.00 26.12
C PRO A 111 21.91 -23.08 25.15
N SER A 112 23.19 -23.45 25.19
CA SER A 112 23.77 -24.42 24.26
C SER A 112 23.15 -25.81 24.38
N MET A 113 23.02 -26.33 25.61
CA MET A 113 22.51 -27.68 25.85
C MET A 113 21.04 -27.81 25.44
N ILE A 114 20.25 -26.76 25.66
CA ILE A 114 18.82 -26.75 25.33
C ILE A 114 18.63 -26.67 23.82
N GLU A 115 19.38 -25.79 23.15
CA GLU A 115 19.32 -25.63 21.69
C GLU A 115 19.83 -26.88 20.95
N GLU A 116 20.81 -27.58 21.49
CA GLU A 116 21.26 -28.86 20.94
C GLU A 116 20.19 -29.96 21.05
N ARG A 117 19.43 -29.99 22.14
CA ARG A 117 18.31 -30.93 22.33
C ARG A 117 17.10 -30.60 21.47
N ARG A 118 16.91 -29.32 21.15
CA ARG A 118 15.85 -28.77 20.29
C ARG A 118 16.13 -28.91 18.79
N LYS A 119 17.26 -29.50 18.43
CA LYS A 119 17.66 -29.70 17.04
C LYS A 119 16.66 -30.58 16.28
N LEU A 120 16.37 -30.21 15.03
CA LEU A 120 15.51 -31.02 14.17
C LEU A 120 16.14 -32.38 13.84
N SER A 121 15.34 -33.43 13.98
CA SER A 121 15.66 -34.76 13.48
C SER A 121 15.76 -34.76 11.94
N LYS A 122 16.48 -35.74 11.38
CA LYS A 122 16.59 -35.92 9.92
C LYS A 122 15.21 -36.02 9.25
N LEU A 123 14.26 -36.73 9.88
CA LEU A 123 12.90 -36.85 9.38
C LEU A 123 12.17 -35.50 9.42
N GLN A 124 12.30 -34.74 10.51
CA GLN A 124 11.69 -33.41 10.61
C GLN A 124 12.27 -32.43 9.59
N LYS A 125 13.56 -32.52 9.28
CA LYS A 125 14.19 -31.76 8.20
C LYS A 125 13.61 -32.11 6.83
N LEU A 126 13.40 -33.40 6.56
CA LEU A 126 12.80 -33.84 5.30
C LEU A 126 11.33 -33.40 5.20
N VAL A 127 10.56 -33.53 6.27
CA VAL A 127 9.16 -33.09 6.32
C VAL A 127 9.06 -31.58 6.14
N SER A 128 9.90 -30.79 6.82
CA SER A 128 9.93 -29.34 6.66
C SER A 128 10.31 -28.91 5.25
N LEU A 129 11.27 -29.59 4.64
CA LEU A 129 11.62 -29.40 3.22
C LEU A 129 10.42 -29.72 2.31
N PHE A 130 9.79 -30.88 2.52
CA PHE A 130 8.62 -31.31 1.75
C PHE A 130 7.43 -30.37 1.92
N GLU A 131 7.20 -29.82 3.11
CA GLU A 131 6.13 -28.86 3.37
C GLU A 131 6.29 -27.58 2.53
N VAL A 132 7.51 -27.08 2.41
CA VAL A 132 7.82 -25.79 1.79
C VAL A 132 7.80 -25.92 0.26
N THR A 133 8.64 -26.81 -0.27
CA THR A 133 8.78 -26.97 -1.74
C THR A 133 7.88 -28.06 -2.30
N GLY A 134 7.76 -29.19 -1.60
CA GLY A 134 7.03 -30.37 -2.05
C GLY A 134 5.51 -30.18 -2.10
N VAL A 135 4.90 -29.62 -1.04
CA VAL A 135 3.45 -29.39 -0.99
C VAL A 135 3.01 -28.43 -2.08
N SER A 136 3.76 -27.33 -2.27
CA SER A 136 3.50 -26.35 -3.32
C SER A 136 3.51 -27.03 -4.70
N PHE A 137 4.58 -27.76 -5.03
CA PHE A 137 4.71 -28.48 -6.30
C PHE A 137 3.64 -29.56 -6.51
N VAL A 138 3.43 -30.43 -5.52
CA VAL A 138 2.43 -31.51 -5.59
C VAL A 138 1.04 -30.93 -5.72
N SER A 139 0.71 -29.86 -4.99
CA SER A 139 -0.59 -29.22 -5.07
C SER A 139 -0.84 -28.62 -6.47
N GLU A 140 0.16 -27.98 -7.08
CA GLU A 140 0.07 -27.42 -8.42
C GLU A 140 -0.15 -28.52 -9.47
N LYS A 141 0.63 -29.61 -9.42
CA LYS A 141 0.45 -30.76 -10.32
C LYS A 141 -0.90 -31.45 -10.15
N LEU A 142 -1.37 -31.60 -8.92
CA LEU A 142 -2.68 -32.20 -8.65
C LEU A 142 -3.83 -31.31 -9.13
N ASN A 143 -3.74 -29.99 -8.91
CA ASN A 143 -4.73 -29.03 -9.43
C ASN A 143 -4.77 -29.07 -10.96
N TYR A 144 -3.61 -29.08 -11.63
CA TYR A 144 -3.54 -29.20 -13.09
C TYR A 144 -4.20 -30.49 -13.60
N CYS A 145 -3.87 -31.64 -12.99
CA CYS A 145 -4.50 -32.92 -13.33
C CYS A 145 -6.02 -32.89 -13.10
N TYR A 146 -6.47 -32.25 -12.02
CA TYR A 146 -7.88 -32.07 -11.73
C TYR A 146 -8.58 -31.25 -12.81
N GLU A 147 -8.06 -30.10 -13.21
CA GLU A 147 -8.65 -29.26 -14.27
C GLU A 147 -8.75 -30.00 -15.61
N VAL A 148 -7.68 -30.71 -16.01
CA VAL A 148 -7.64 -31.48 -17.27
C VAL A 148 -8.63 -32.64 -17.26
N TRP A 149 -8.86 -33.30 -16.12
CA TRP A 149 -9.82 -34.42 -16.05
C TRP A 149 -11.24 -33.97 -15.73
N TYR A 150 -11.42 -32.87 -15.00
CA TYR A 150 -12.71 -32.28 -14.71
C TYR A 150 -13.41 -31.82 -16.00
N THR A 151 -12.68 -31.15 -16.90
CA THR A 151 -13.20 -30.79 -18.23
C THR A 151 -13.68 -32.02 -19.00
N LYS A 152 -12.88 -33.10 -19.04
CA LYS A 152 -13.25 -34.37 -19.68
C LYS A 152 -14.44 -35.08 -19.02
N TYR A 153 -14.61 -34.90 -17.71
CA TYR A 153 -15.70 -35.48 -16.94
C TYR A 153 -17.00 -34.76 -17.27
N VAL A 154 -17.00 -33.43 -17.27
CA VAL A 154 -18.16 -32.60 -17.63
C VAL A 154 -18.58 -32.80 -19.09
N THR A 155 -17.62 -32.96 -20.02
CA THR A 155 -17.93 -33.23 -21.43
C THR A 155 -18.29 -34.70 -21.72
N ASN A 156 -18.50 -35.54 -20.69
CA ASN A 156 -18.82 -36.96 -20.83
C ASN A 156 -17.83 -37.77 -21.69
N GLN A 157 -16.58 -37.30 -21.83
CA GLN A 157 -15.53 -38.02 -22.57
C GLN A 157 -14.90 -39.15 -21.73
N LEU A 158 -15.15 -39.15 -20.42
CA LEU A 158 -14.70 -40.17 -19.45
C LEU A 158 -15.75 -41.25 -19.19
N ASN A 159 -16.49 -41.66 -20.21
CA ASN A 159 -17.44 -42.77 -20.11
C ASN A 159 -16.77 -44.10 -20.48
N THR A 160 -17.04 -45.14 -19.69
CA THR A 160 -16.64 -46.51 -20.00
C THR A 160 -17.55 -47.05 -21.09
N SER A 161 -16.99 -47.48 -22.22
CA SER A 161 -17.72 -48.21 -23.26
C SER A 161 -17.24 -49.65 -23.32
N ASP A 162 -18.13 -50.56 -23.73
CA ASP A 162 -17.83 -51.97 -23.89
C ASP A 162 -16.81 -52.24 -25.01
N THR A 163 -16.59 -51.25 -25.87
CA THR A 163 -15.59 -51.27 -26.95
C THR A 163 -14.16 -51.08 -26.46
N LEU A 164 -13.94 -50.57 -25.25
CA LEU A 164 -12.62 -50.26 -24.72
C LEU A 164 -12.01 -51.46 -24.00
N THR A 165 -10.68 -51.53 -24.02
CA THR A 165 -9.94 -52.60 -23.33
C THR A 165 -10.20 -52.52 -21.83
N THR A 166 -10.26 -53.66 -21.12
CA THR A 166 -10.49 -53.70 -19.66
C THR A 166 -9.54 -52.78 -18.89
N GLN A 167 -8.27 -52.69 -19.31
CA GLN A 167 -7.27 -51.79 -18.74
C GLN A 167 -7.61 -50.31 -18.91
N GLU A 168 -8.16 -49.92 -20.07
CA GLU A 168 -8.57 -48.55 -20.36
C GLU A 168 -9.79 -48.17 -19.52
N ASN A 169 -10.75 -49.08 -19.39
CA ASN A 169 -11.91 -48.92 -18.53
C ASN A 169 -11.50 -48.73 -17.05
N VAL A 170 -10.51 -49.48 -16.55
CA VAL A 170 -9.96 -49.27 -15.20
C VAL A 170 -9.33 -47.88 -15.07
N LYS A 171 -8.52 -47.44 -16.04
CA LYS A 171 -7.91 -46.10 -16.03
C LYS A 171 -8.97 -44.99 -16.03
N ILE A 172 -10.03 -45.12 -16.81
CA ILE A 172 -11.14 -44.17 -16.86
C ILE A 172 -11.86 -44.12 -15.50
N LYS A 173 -12.14 -45.28 -14.90
CA LYS A 173 -12.74 -45.37 -13.56
C LYS A 173 -11.87 -44.71 -12.48
N ILE A 174 -10.55 -44.90 -12.51
CA ILE A 174 -9.63 -44.24 -11.57
C ILE A 174 -9.65 -42.72 -11.75
N LYS A 175 -9.59 -42.22 -12.99
CA LYS A 175 -9.65 -40.77 -13.28
C LYS A 175 -10.97 -40.16 -12.80
N ARG A 176 -12.09 -40.84 -13.04
CA ARG A 176 -13.41 -40.42 -12.58
C ARG A 176 -13.48 -40.33 -11.06
N LYS A 177 -13.06 -41.39 -10.36
CA LYS A 177 -12.98 -41.40 -8.89
C LYS A 177 -12.07 -40.30 -8.36
N PHE A 178 -10.94 -40.03 -9.02
CA PHE A 178 -10.04 -38.94 -8.62
C PHE A 178 -10.74 -37.58 -8.69
N VAL A 179 -11.45 -37.27 -9.78
CA VAL A 179 -12.19 -36.00 -9.93
C VAL A 179 -13.27 -35.85 -8.85
N GLU A 180 -13.95 -36.95 -8.49
CA GLU A 180 -14.97 -36.95 -7.44
C GLU A 180 -14.35 -36.76 -6.03
N ILE A 181 -13.19 -37.36 -5.75
CA ILE A 181 -12.57 -37.39 -4.40
C ILE A 181 -11.66 -36.18 -4.12
N TYR A 182 -10.92 -35.71 -5.13
CA TYR A 182 -9.91 -34.65 -4.98
C TYR A 182 -10.40 -33.37 -4.26
N PRO A 183 -11.57 -32.77 -4.59
CA PRO A 183 -12.03 -31.57 -3.91
C PRO A 183 -12.29 -31.79 -2.41
N TYR A 184 -12.75 -32.98 -2.01
CA TYR A 184 -12.93 -33.33 -0.61
C TYR A 184 -11.59 -33.48 0.12
N LEU A 185 -10.59 -34.11 -0.52
CA LEU A 185 -9.24 -34.22 0.05
C LEU A 185 -8.59 -32.84 0.21
N GLN A 186 -8.70 -31.98 -0.80
CA GLN A 186 -8.20 -30.61 -0.75
C GLN A 186 -8.89 -29.81 0.35
N SER A 187 -10.23 -29.91 0.46
CA SER A 187 -11.01 -29.27 1.52
C SER A 187 -10.59 -29.77 2.91
N ALA A 188 -10.45 -31.08 3.11
CA ALA A 188 -10.01 -31.67 4.37
C ALA A 188 -8.60 -31.19 4.76
N TYR A 189 -7.66 -31.12 3.81
CA TYR A 189 -6.31 -30.61 4.06
C TYR A 189 -6.31 -29.12 4.45
N ARG A 190 -7.11 -28.29 3.77
CA ARG A 190 -7.27 -26.86 4.11
C ARG A 190 -7.93 -26.66 5.48
N ALA A 191 -8.98 -27.44 5.78
CA ALA A 191 -9.65 -27.42 7.07
C ALA A 191 -8.71 -27.85 8.21
N ALA A 192 -7.90 -28.89 7.99
CA ALA A 192 -6.92 -29.35 8.96
C ALA A 192 -5.84 -28.29 9.25
N ASN A 193 -5.33 -27.61 8.21
CA ASN A 193 -4.43 -26.46 8.40
C ASN A 193 -5.12 -25.30 9.14
N PHE A 194 -6.38 -25.02 8.85
CA PHE A 194 -7.13 -23.98 9.56
C PHE A 194 -7.28 -24.31 11.05
N ILE A 195 -7.61 -25.55 11.39
CA ILE A 195 -7.71 -26.02 12.78
C ILE A 195 -6.36 -25.87 13.50
N THR A 196 -5.24 -26.25 12.86
CA THR A 196 -3.91 -26.05 13.47
C THR A 196 -3.55 -24.58 13.65
N THR A 197 -3.94 -23.70 12.72
CA THR A 197 -3.76 -22.25 12.91
C THR A 197 -4.61 -21.69 14.06
N LEU A 198 -5.82 -22.21 14.28
CA LEU A 198 -6.65 -21.84 15.43
C LEU A 198 -6.05 -22.34 16.74
N LEU A 199 -5.53 -23.57 16.78
CA LEU A 199 -4.78 -24.10 17.93
C LEU A 199 -3.52 -23.27 18.21
N TYR A 200 -2.87 -22.80 17.14
CA TYR A 200 -1.74 -21.89 17.24
C TYR A 200 -2.13 -20.55 17.83
N LEU A 201 -3.25 -19.95 17.39
CA LEU A 201 -3.77 -18.69 17.97
C LEU A 201 -4.20 -18.85 19.42
N SER A 202 -4.89 -19.95 19.74
CA SER A 202 -5.32 -20.29 21.10
C SER A 202 -4.15 -20.52 22.07
N GLY A 203 -2.92 -20.71 21.57
CA GLY A 203 -1.73 -20.94 22.37
C GLY A 203 -1.55 -22.36 22.89
N SER A 204 -2.48 -23.28 22.55
CA SER A 204 -2.35 -24.70 22.87
C SER A 204 -1.23 -25.36 22.07
N SER A 205 -0.98 -24.88 20.85
CA SER A 205 0.06 -25.41 19.97
C SER A 205 1.03 -24.31 19.54
N LYS A 206 2.32 -24.66 19.36
CA LYS A 206 3.33 -23.81 18.73
C LYS A 206 3.57 -24.16 17.24
N SER A 207 2.71 -25.02 16.67
CA SER A 207 2.75 -25.43 15.26
C SER A 207 1.51 -24.90 14.50
N PRO A 208 1.69 -24.04 13.48
CA PRO A 208 0.61 -23.42 12.72
C PRO A 208 0.04 -24.33 11.61
N THR A 209 0.81 -25.27 11.09
CA THR A 209 0.41 -26.10 9.94
C THR A 209 0.19 -27.56 10.34
N LEU A 210 -0.58 -28.29 9.55
CA LEU A 210 -0.88 -29.70 9.81
C LEU A 210 0.38 -30.56 9.88
N LEU A 211 1.31 -30.37 8.93
CA LEU A 211 2.54 -31.16 8.87
C LEU A 211 3.45 -30.88 10.07
N THR A 212 3.58 -29.61 10.48
CA THR A 212 4.38 -29.25 11.64
C THR A 212 3.75 -29.77 12.94
N TYR A 213 2.42 -29.78 13.03
CA TYR A 213 1.69 -30.37 14.15
C TYR A 213 1.89 -31.89 14.23
N LEU A 214 1.69 -32.62 13.13
CA LEU A 214 1.82 -34.07 13.08
C LEU A 214 3.24 -34.56 13.41
N PHE A 215 4.26 -33.84 12.95
CA PHE A 215 5.67 -34.19 13.18
C PHE A 215 6.30 -33.50 14.40
N ARG A 216 5.49 -32.84 15.23
CA ARG A 216 5.91 -32.21 16.49
C ARG A 216 7.05 -31.20 16.28
N ILE A 217 6.86 -30.28 15.34
CA ILE A 217 7.80 -29.21 14.99
C ILE A 217 7.18 -27.88 15.45
N ASN A 218 7.88 -27.15 16.32
CA ASN A 218 7.48 -25.84 16.81
C ASN A 218 8.23 -24.72 16.09
N PHE A 219 7.64 -23.54 16.02
CA PHE A 219 8.33 -22.32 15.58
C PHE A 219 8.87 -21.54 16.77
N SER A 220 10.04 -20.94 16.63
CA SER A 220 10.73 -20.12 17.64
C SER A 220 11.51 -19.01 16.93
N ARG A 221 11.81 -17.91 17.64
CA ARG A 221 12.69 -16.86 17.11
C ARG A 221 14.16 -17.29 17.19
N LEU A 222 15.00 -16.77 16.29
CA LEU A 222 16.44 -17.00 16.29
C LEU A 222 17.08 -16.42 17.55
N ASN A 223 17.93 -17.19 18.20
CA ASN A 223 18.64 -16.80 19.41
C ASN A 223 20.09 -16.42 19.11
N GLN A 224 20.75 -15.73 20.05
CA GLN A 224 22.17 -15.38 19.94
C GLN A 224 23.07 -16.62 19.73
N TYR A 225 22.69 -17.76 20.32
CA TYR A 225 23.37 -19.03 20.11
C TYR A 225 23.41 -19.44 18.63
N ASP A 226 22.32 -19.24 17.88
CA ASP A 226 22.24 -19.62 16.45
C ASP A 226 23.20 -18.78 15.59
N TYR A 227 23.29 -17.48 15.88
CA TYR A 227 24.25 -16.59 15.21
C TYR A 227 25.69 -16.99 15.54
N SER A 228 26.02 -17.23 16.82
CA SER A 228 27.37 -17.63 17.25
C SER A 228 27.83 -18.96 16.63
N LYS A 229 26.89 -19.87 16.37
CA LYS A 229 27.16 -21.17 15.76
C LYS A 229 27.52 -21.06 14.27
N ASN A 230 26.92 -20.11 13.56
CA ASN A 230 27.08 -19.92 12.12
C ASN A 230 28.09 -18.82 11.75
N GLU A 231 28.62 -18.10 12.75
CA GLU A 231 29.71 -17.14 12.56
C GLU A 231 30.95 -17.84 11.99
N PRO A 232 31.60 -17.27 10.96
CA PRO A 232 32.82 -17.85 10.42
C PRO A 232 33.89 -17.85 11.49
N LYS A 233 34.19 -19.03 12.05
CA LYS A 233 35.32 -19.19 12.96
C LYS A 233 36.57 -18.64 12.30
N GLN A 234 37.25 -17.72 12.98
CA GLN A 234 38.55 -17.25 12.56
C GLN A 234 39.44 -18.48 12.33
N PRO A 235 40.25 -18.51 11.26
CA PRO A 235 41.18 -19.60 11.06
C PRO A 235 42.16 -19.57 12.24
N LEU A 236 41.94 -20.43 13.24
CA LEU A 236 43.03 -20.83 14.13
C LEU A 236 44.12 -21.37 13.20
N ASN A 237 45.34 -20.87 13.35
CA ASN A 237 46.52 -21.37 12.64
C ASN A 237 46.67 -22.87 12.97
N ASP A 238 45.95 -23.72 12.24
CA ASP A 238 45.90 -25.13 12.48
C ASP A 238 47.20 -25.71 11.93
N SER A 239 48.20 -25.78 12.82
CA SER A 239 49.44 -26.54 12.65
C SER A 239 49.18 -28.05 12.46
N LYS A 240 47.93 -28.50 12.50
CA LYS A 240 47.49 -29.88 12.32
C LYS A 240 47.13 -30.17 10.86
N LYS A 241 48.07 -29.96 9.93
CA LYS A 241 48.03 -30.76 8.70
C LYS A 241 48.50 -32.17 9.12
N PRO A 242 47.71 -33.24 8.95
CA PRO A 242 48.22 -34.58 9.20
C PRO A 242 49.48 -34.75 8.33
N ASN A 243 50.58 -35.22 8.93
CA ASN A 243 51.79 -35.55 8.19
C ASN A 243 51.43 -36.60 7.15
N ARG A 244 51.29 -36.18 5.89
CA ARG A 244 51.00 -37.08 4.77
C ARG A 244 52.28 -37.81 4.41
N ILE A 245 52.26 -39.13 4.60
CA ILE A 245 53.42 -40.01 4.37
C ILE A 245 53.38 -40.60 2.94
N HIS A 246 52.24 -40.56 2.25
CA HIS A 246 52.10 -41.04 0.87
C HIS A 246 52.14 -39.91 -0.17
N PRO A 247 52.72 -40.11 -1.36
CA PRO A 247 52.56 -39.19 -2.48
C PRO A 247 51.08 -39.15 -2.90
N PRO A 248 50.55 -37.98 -3.29
CA PRO A 248 49.17 -37.87 -3.69
C PRO A 248 48.89 -38.67 -4.96
N THR A 249 47.79 -39.41 -4.97
CA THR A 249 47.30 -40.07 -6.20
C THR A 249 46.76 -39.03 -7.19
N ALA A 250 46.77 -39.34 -8.49
CA ALA A 250 46.27 -38.43 -9.53
C ALA A 250 44.82 -37.95 -9.24
N ILE A 251 43.99 -38.82 -8.68
CA ILE A 251 42.61 -38.49 -8.25
C ILE A 251 42.62 -37.46 -7.11
N GLU A 252 43.52 -37.59 -6.13
CA GLU A 252 43.65 -36.59 -5.06
C GLU A 252 44.11 -35.24 -5.59
N TYR A 253 44.99 -35.21 -6.60
CA TYR A 253 45.40 -33.95 -7.24
C TYR A 253 44.20 -33.29 -7.94
N ILE A 254 43.42 -34.06 -8.70
CA ILE A 254 42.20 -33.56 -9.37
C ILE A 254 41.18 -33.09 -8.33
N LEU A 255 40.93 -33.85 -7.25
CA LEU A 255 40.03 -33.45 -6.18
C LEU A 255 40.54 -32.24 -5.39
N MET A 256 41.85 -32.09 -5.22
CA MET A 256 42.45 -30.92 -4.59
C MET A 256 42.30 -29.69 -5.48
N LEU A 257 42.56 -29.83 -6.78
CA LEU A 257 42.39 -28.77 -7.76
C LEU A 257 40.92 -28.35 -7.88
N LEU A 258 40.00 -29.32 -7.97
CA LEU A 258 38.56 -29.08 -7.97
C LEU A 258 38.11 -28.44 -6.65
N SER A 259 38.59 -28.93 -5.51
CA SER A 259 38.17 -28.37 -4.22
C SER A 259 38.73 -26.98 -3.96
N ASN A 260 39.95 -26.70 -4.37
CA ASN A 260 40.59 -25.41 -4.16
C ASN A 260 40.11 -24.35 -5.16
N ASN A 261 39.93 -24.72 -6.42
CA ASN A 261 39.61 -23.77 -7.49
C ASN A 261 38.11 -23.70 -7.81
N VAL A 262 37.33 -24.74 -7.50
CA VAL A 262 35.89 -24.78 -7.82
C VAL A 262 35.04 -24.84 -6.55
N THR A 263 35.15 -25.89 -5.73
CA THR A 263 34.17 -26.10 -4.67
C THR A 263 34.28 -25.10 -3.53
N LYS A 264 35.49 -24.80 -3.03
CA LYS A 264 35.70 -23.80 -1.97
C LYS A 264 35.29 -22.38 -2.40
N PRO A 265 35.74 -21.83 -3.55
CA PRO A 265 35.32 -20.50 -3.97
C PRO A 265 33.83 -20.47 -4.33
N SER A 266 33.28 -21.51 -4.96
CA SER A 266 31.84 -21.61 -5.23
C SER A 266 31.03 -21.62 -3.95
N TRP A 267 31.40 -22.41 -2.93
CA TRP A 267 30.72 -22.42 -1.64
C TRP A 267 30.84 -21.10 -0.90
N LYS A 268 31.99 -20.42 -0.97
CA LYS A 268 32.15 -19.07 -0.40
C LYS A 268 31.28 -18.06 -1.14
N ALA A 269 31.22 -18.12 -2.47
CA ALA A 269 30.38 -17.26 -3.29
C ALA A 269 28.90 -17.50 -2.99
N ILE A 270 28.46 -18.76 -2.90
CA ILE A 270 27.09 -19.13 -2.50
C ILE A 270 26.77 -18.57 -1.12
N LYS A 271 27.65 -18.73 -0.13
CA LYS A 271 27.47 -18.15 1.21
C LYS A 271 27.38 -16.63 1.19
N PHE A 272 28.21 -15.97 0.37
CA PHE A 272 28.17 -14.51 0.19
C PHE A 272 26.86 -14.06 -0.46
N VAL A 273 26.43 -14.72 -1.54
CA VAL A 273 25.18 -14.40 -2.24
C VAL A 273 23.95 -14.64 -1.35
N LEU A 274 23.90 -15.77 -0.62
CA LEU A 274 22.77 -16.09 0.25
C LEU A 274 22.76 -15.25 1.54
N GLY A 275 23.93 -14.82 2.04
CA GLY A 275 24.06 -14.13 3.32
C GLY A 275 24.07 -12.60 3.23
N THR A 276 24.91 -12.01 2.37
CA THR A 276 25.18 -10.56 2.35
C THR A 276 24.55 -9.85 1.16
N PHE A 277 24.46 -10.49 0.00
CA PHE A 277 23.91 -9.85 -1.21
C PHE A 277 22.44 -9.49 -1.06
N PHE A 278 21.63 -10.38 -0.48
CA PHE A 278 20.19 -10.17 -0.39
C PHE A 278 19.80 -8.97 0.51
N PRO A 279 20.34 -8.82 1.74
CA PRO A 279 20.11 -7.60 2.53
C PRO A 279 20.60 -6.31 1.83
N VAL A 280 21.75 -6.36 1.15
CA VAL A 280 22.28 -5.21 0.40
C VAL A 280 21.37 -4.85 -0.77
N ALA A 281 20.86 -5.83 -1.52
CA ALA A 281 19.94 -5.61 -2.63
C ALA A 281 18.60 -5.01 -2.16
N ILE A 282 18.09 -5.45 -1.00
CA ILE A 282 16.88 -4.85 -0.42
C ILE A 282 17.14 -3.41 -0.01
N PHE A 283 18.27 -3.14 0.63
CA PHE A 283 18.65 -1.78 1.03
C PHE A 283 18.79 -0.85 -0.19
N THR A 284 19.43 -1.31 -1.27
CA THR A 284 19.58 -0.51 -2.50
C THR A 284 18.25 -0.27 -3.21
N LEU A 285 17.35 -1.27 -3.26
CA LEU A 285 16.00 -1.08 -3.78
C LEU A 285 15.20 -0.11 -2.92
N LYS A 286 15.31 -0.18 -1.60
CA LYS A 286 14.66 0.77 -0.69
C LYS A 286 15.21 2.19 -0.86
N PHE A 287 16.51 2.31 -1.06
CA PHE A 287 17.14 3.58 -1.37
C PHE A 287 16.63 4.14 -2.71
N LEU A 288 16.50 3.30 -3.75
CA LEU A 288 15.94 3.70 -5.05
C LEU A 288 14.46 4.10 -4.96
N GLU A 289 13.65 3.37 -4.19
CA GLU A 289 12.24 3.67 -3.95
C GLU A 289 12.07 5.01 -3.22
N TRP A 290 12.84 5.21 -2.14
CA TRP A 290 12.88 6.48 -1.41
C TRP A 290 13.40 7.61 -2.29
N TRP A 291 14.44 7.37 -3.09
CA TRP A 291 15.00 8.38 -4.00
C TRP A 291 13.99 8.82 -5.06
N ASN A 292 13.22 7.88 -5.61
CA ASN A 292 12.22 8.17 -6.63
C ASN A 292 10.94 8.82 -6.06
N ASN A 293 10.54 8.45 -4.84
CA ASN A 293 9.36 9.02 -4.17
C ASN A 293 9.66 10.34 -3.44
N SER A 294 10.90 10.55 -3.00
CA SER A 294 11.27 11.78 -2.32
C SER A 294 11.47 12.89 -3.35
N ASP A 295 10.95 14.07 -3.02
CA ASP A 295 11.32 15.34 -3.64
C ASP A 295 12.81 15.69 -3.45
N PHE A 296 13.69 14.74 -3.13
CA PHE A 296 15.12 14.99 -3.00
C PHE A 296 15.71 15.43 -4.34
N SER A 297 15.32 14.79 -5.46
CA SER A 297 15.69 15.21 -6.82
C SER A 297 15.26 16.67 -7.10
N SER A 298 14.02 17.02 -6.77
CA SER A 298 13.47 18.36 -6.99
C SER A 298 14.05 19.40 -6.03
N LYS A 299 14.42 19.02 -4.80
CA LYS A 299 15.13 19.88 -3.84
C LYS A 299 16.59 20.07 -4.22
N LEU A 300 17.26 19.04 -4.74
CA LEU A 300 18.65 19.14 -5.20
C LEU A 300 18.73 20.02 -6.45
N SER A 301 17.78 19.89 -7.39
CA SER A 301 17.70 20.77 -8.56
C SER A 301 17.33 22.21 -8.18
N LYS A 302 16.42 22.42 -7.22
CA LYS A 302 16.15 23.76 -6.65
C LYS A 302 17.36 24.36 -5.95
N ASN A 303 18.10 23.57 -5.17
CA ASN A 303 19.30 24.06 -4.48
C ASN A 303 20.46 24.35 -5.45
N LEU A 304 20.58 23.64 -6.57
CA LEU A 304 21.53 24.01 -7.64
C LEU A 304 21.02 25.19 -8.50
N GLY A 305 19.70 25.33 -8.70
CA GLY A 305 19.09 26.37 -9.53
C GLY A 305 18.84 27.72 -8.83
N ASN A 306 18.84 27.77 -7.50
CA ASN A 306 18.56 28.97 -6.69
C ASN A 306 19.58 30.12 -6.86
N VAL A 307 20.63 29.97 -7.67
CA VAL A 307 21.52 31.09 -8.03
C VAL A 307 20.90 31.97 -9.13
N LEU A 308 19.86 31.51 -9.85
CA LEU A 308 19.27 32.25 -10.98
C LEU A 308 17.83 32.77 -10.76
N ASP A 309 17.08 32.25 -9.80
CA ASP A 309 15.73 32.75 -9.49
C ASP A 309 15.76 33.73 -8.31
N PHE A 310 16.04 35.01 -8.62
CA PHE A 310 15.75 36.12 -7.72
C PHE A 310 14.23 36.18 -7.49
N THR A 311 13.78 35.64 -6.35
CA THR A 311 12.39 35.63 -5.92
C THR A 311 11.78 37.02 -6.05
N LEU A 312 10.93 37.19 -7.06
CA LEU A 312 10.09 38.38 -7.21
C LEU A 312 9.24 38.56 -5.94
N PRO A 313 9.17 39.76 -5.34
CA PRO A 313 8.39 40.00 -4.13
C PRO A 313 6.89 39.76 -4.37
N PRO A 314 6.12 39.36 -3.34
CA PRO A 314 4.69 39.10 -3.48
C PRO A 314 3.94 40.37 -3.93
N PRO A 315 2.87 40.25 -4.74
CA PRO A 315 2.16 41.40 -5.28
C PRO A 315 1.55 42.32 -4.20
N SER A 316 1.31 41.82 -2.99
CA SER A 316 0.80 42.61 -1.87
C SER A 316 1.80 43.68 -1.40
N SER A 317 3.09 43.34 -1.32
CA SER A 317 4.13 44.31 -0.93
C SER A 317 4.32 45.35 -2.03
N LEU A 318 4.15 44.95 -3.30
CA LEU A 318 4.14 45.85 -4.45
C LEU A 318 2.95 46.82 -4.41
N THR A 319 1.77 46.36 -3.97
CA THR A 319 0.58 47.24 -3.86
C THR A 319 0.71 48.23 -2.70
N SER A 320 1.30 47.83 -1.57
CA SER A 320 1.57 48.75 -0.47
C SER A 320 2.67 49.74 -0.82
N ALA A 321 3.74 49.30 -1.48
CA ALA A 321 4.83 50.16 -1.96
C ALA A 321 4.33 51.16 -3.03
N LEU A 322 3.48 50.72 -3.96
CA LEU A 322 2.85 51.62 -4.94
C LEU A 322 1.91 52.62 -4.26
N ARG A 323 1.19 52.23 -3.20
CA ARG A 323 0.34 53.16 -2.45
C ARG A 323 1.14 54.15 -1.63
N SER A 324 2.23 53.73 -1.00
CA SER A 324 3.11 54.66 -0.29
C SER A 324 3.76 55.63 -1.27
N TYR A 325 4.25 55.15 -2.42
CA TYR A 325 4.82 56.00 -3.46
C TYR A 325 3.79 57.01 -4.00
N LYS A 326 2.56 56.56 -4.32
CA LYS A 326 1.47 57.47 -4.73
C LYS A 326 1.03 58.46 -3.67
N ASN A 327 1.21 58.13 -2.39
CA ASN A 327 0.88 59.02 -1.28
C ASN A 327 2.00 60.03 -1.00
N GLU A 328 3.27 59.67 -1.27
CA GLU A 328 4.41 60.59 -1.22
C GLU A 328 4.37 61.57 -2.40
N GLU A 329 4.18 61.09 -3.63
CA GLU A 329 4.03 61.95 -4.83
C GLU A 329 2.87 62.94 -4.71
N LYS A 330 1.77 62.53 -4.06
CA LYS A 330 0.59 63.39 -3.84
C LYS A 330 0.74 64.36 -2.65
N LYS A 331 1.74 64.19 -1.79
CA LYS A 331 2.05 65.17 -0.74
C LYS A 331 2.88 66.32 -1.30
N ASP A 332 3.76 66.06 -2.27
CA ASP A 332 4.57 67.09 -2.91
C ASP A 332 3.78 67.90 -3.95
N SER A 333 2.80 67.28 -4.61
CA SER A 333 1.86 67.98 -5.48
C SER A 333 0.68 68.49 -4.66
N GLY A 334 0.83 69.67 -4.04
CA GLY A 334 -0.09 70.37 -3.12
C GLY A 334 -1.55 70.58 -3.58
N THR A 335 -2.23 69.51 -3.99
CA THR A 335 -3.58 69.49 -4.51
C THR A 335 -4.44 68.77 -3.49
N GLU A 336 -5.14 69.55 -2.67
CA GLU A 336 -6.14 69.09 -1.72
C GLU A 336 -7.37 68.53 -2.46
N ILE A 337 -7.24 67.35 -3.05
CA ILE A 337 -8.41 66.61 -3.51
C ILE A 337 -8.97 65.90 -2.28
N LYS A 338 -10.21 66.26 -1.91
CA LYS A 338 -11.08 65.52 -0.98
C LYS A 338 -11.26 64.08 -1.46
N GLN A 339 -10.22 63.27 -1.28
CA GLN A 339 -10.27 61.84 -1.52
C GLN A 339 -11.03 61.26 -0.35
N GLN A 340 -12.30 60.92 -0.63
CA GLN A 340 -13.13 60.13 0.26
C GLN A 340 -12.28 58.99 0.80
N LYS A 341 -11.94 59.07 2.09
CA LYS A 341 -11.24 58.02 2.82
C LYS A 341 -12.09 56.77 2.64
N LYS A 342 -11.72 55.90 1.70
CA LYS A 342 -12.29 54.56 1.59
C LYS A 342 -11.98 53.90 2.92
N LYS A 343 -12.99 53.84 3.80
CA LYS A 343 -12.88 53.26 5.14
C LYS A 343 -12.24 51.90 4.96
N GLN A 344 -11.03 51.74 5.51
CA GLN A 344 -10.40 50.43 5.66
C GLN A 344 -11.43 49.55 6.37
N TYR A 345 -11.85 48.47 5.72
CA TYR A 345 -12.80 47.54 6.32
C TYR A 345 -12.16 46.99 7.59
N LYS A 346 -12.77 47.31 8.73
CA LYS A 346 -12.55 46.56 9.97
C LYS A 346 -13.68 45.54 10.01
N SER A 347 -13.32 44.26 10.01
CA SER A 347 -14.25 43.17 10.30
C SER A 347 -14.89 43.43 11.66
N GLY A 348 -16.14 43.89 11.65
CA GLY A 348 -16.93 44.01 12.87
C GLY A 348 -17.32 42.63 13.38
N LYS A 349 -17.81 42.56 14.63
CA LYS A 349 -18.41 41.32 15.19
C LYS A 349 -19.70 40.91 14.48
N VAL A 350 -20.22 41.74 13.58
CA VAL A 350 -21.54 41.61 12.96
C VAL A 350 -21.39 41.26 11.48
N CYS A 351 -22.12 40.25 11.01
CA CYS A 351 -22.14 39.84 9.61
C CYS A 351 -22.85 40.89 8.74
N PRO A 352 -22.24 41.39 7.64
CA PRO A 352 -22.83 42.44 6.80
C PRO A 352 -24.12 42.04 6.06
N LEU A 353 -24.42 40.74 5.94
CA LEU A 353 -25.62 40.23 5.25
C LEU A 353 -26.81 40.09 6.20
N CYS A 354 -26.67 39.34 7.31
CA CYS A 354 -27.76 39.09 8.25
C CYS A 354 -27.86 40.13 9.38
N LYS A 355 -26.84 40.99 9.55
CA LYS A 355 -26.73 41.98 10.64
C LYS A 355 -26.77 41.39 12.06
N LYS A 356 -26.49 40.09 12.20
CA LYS A 356 -26.35 39.38 13.49
C LYS A 356 -24.86 39.17 13.81
N GLU A 357 -24.56 38.78 15.05
CA GLU A 357 -23.21 38.40 15.45
C GLU A 357 -22.68 37.24 14.57
N LEU A 358 -21.41 37.31 14.18
CA LEU A 358 -20.79 36.36 13.25
C LEU A 358 -20.82 34.94 13.81
N THR A 359 -21.51 34.04 13.12
CA THR A 359 -21.54 32.59 13.39
C THR A 359 -20.85 31.86 12.23
N ASN A 360 -19.81 31.08 12.56
CA ASN A 360 -18.97 30.40 11.57
C ASN A 360 -18.36 31.36 10.53
N PRO A 361 -17.42 32.23 10.95
CA PRO A 361 -16.86 33.29 10.13
C PRO A 361 -16.16 32.73 8.89
N ALA A 362 -16.51 33.25 7.73
CA ALA A 362 -15.96 32.88 6.45
C ALA A 362 -15.45 34.10 5.70
N ILE A 363 -14.23 34.01 5.18
CA ILE A 363 -13.59 35.05 4.38
C ILE A 363 -13.72 34.72 2.89
N ILE A 364 -14.07 35.74 2.11
CA ILE A 364 -14.06 35.68 0.63
C ILE A 364 -12.81 36.36 0.06
N GLU A 365 -12.52 36.15 -1.22
CA GLU A 365 -11.34 36.69 -1.92
C GLU A 365 -11.14 38.21 -1.79
N THR A 366 -12.23 38.97 -1.60
CA THR A 366 -12.16 40.42 -1.40
C THR A 366 -11.73 40.85 0.01
N GLY A 367 -11.54 39.91 0.93
CA GLY A 367 -11.07 40.14 2.31
C GLY A 367 -12.17 40.47 3.33
N TYR A 368 -13.44 40.47 2.92
CA TYR A 368 -14.57 40.68 3.82
C TYR A 368 -14.99 39.37 4.50
N VAL A 369 -15.47 39.48 5.74
CA VAL A 369 -15.89 38.35 6.58
C VAL A 369 -17.40 38.35 6.75
N PHE A 370 -18.02 37.20 6.58
CA PHE A 370 -19.47 36.95 6.70
C PHE A 370 -19.72 35.64 7.46
N ASP A 371 -20.96 35.35 7.81
CA ASP A 371 -21.35 33.98 8.19
C ASP A 371 -21.25 33.07 6.96
N TYR A 372 -20.67 31.88 7.12
CA TYR A 372 -20.54 30.92 6.03
C TYR A 372 -21.87 30.66 5.32
N SER A 373 -22.96 30.44 6.07
CA SER A 373 -24.30 30.19 5.52
C SER A 373 -24.87 31.40 4.77
N CYS A 374 -24.68 32.61 5.29
CA CYS A 374 -25.19 33.83 4.66
C CYS A 374 -24.50 34.08 3.32
N ILE A 375 -23.16 34.00 3.28
CA ILE A 375 -22.42 34.30 2.05
C ILE A 375 -22.57 33.21 0.99
N TYR A 376 -22.63 31.94 1.40
CA TYR A 376 -22.86 30.82 0.48
C TYR A 376 -24.23 30.95 -0.20
N ASN A 377 -25.30 31.14 0.58
CA ASN A 377 -26.67 31.31 0.05
C ASN A 377 -26.82 32.57 -0.81
N TYR A 378 -26.11 33.65 -0.46
CA TYR A 378 -26.10 34.87 -1.28
C TYR A 378 -25.43 34.63 -2.64
N LEU A 379 -24.30 33.92 -2.68
CA LEU A 379 -23.56 33.68 -3.92
C LEU A 379 -24.31 32.73 -4.86
N GLU A 380 -24.95 31.69 -4.31
CA GLU A 380 -25.81 30.77 -5.05
C GLU A 380 -26.97 31.50 -5.74
N LYS A 381 -27.64 32.41 -5.02
CA LYS A 381 -28.78 33.20 -5.53
C LYS A 381 -28.39 34.57 -6.10
N SER A 382 -27.09 34.83 -6.26
CA SER A 382 -26.59 36.17 -6.60
C SER A 382 -27.15 36.71 -7.92
N HIS A 383 -27.28 35.84 -8.93
CA HIS A 383 -27.85 36.20 -10.24
C HIS A 383 -29.33 36.66 -10.14
N ILE A 384 -30.12 36.02 -9.27
CA ILE A 384 -31.53 36.38 -9.00
C ILE A 384 -31.63 37.66 -8.16
N ILE A 385 -30.77 37.80 -7.14
CA ILE A 385 -30.79 38.98 -6.25
C ILE A 385 -30.40 40.23 -7.03
N VAL A 386 -29.40 40.13 -7.91
CA VAL A 386 -28.94 41.27 -8.72
C VAL A 386 -29.95 41.62 -9.81
N SER A 387 -30.59 40.65 -10.46
CA SER A 387 -31.63 40.93 -11.45
C SER A 387 -32.84 41.61 -10.81
N LYS A 388 -33.32 41.12 -9.66
CA LYS A 388 -34.42 41.77 -8.91
C LYS A 388 -34.10 43.20 -8.51
N LYS A 389 -32.88 43.47 -8.02
CA LYS A 389 -32.45 44.83 -7.65
C LYS A 389 -32.39 45.78 -8.84
N LEU A 390 -32.04 45.28 -10.03
CA LEU A 390 -32.06 46.09 -11.24
C LEU A 390 -33.48 46.44 -11.66
N GLN A 391 -34.41 45.49 -11.55
CA GLN A 391 -35.84 45.73 -11.83
C GLN A 391 -36.47 46.70 -10.85
N THR A 392 -36.12 46.63 -9.55
CA THR A 392 -36.65 47.60 -8.57
C THR A 392 -36.17 49.00 -8.88
N LYS A 393 -34.89 49.17 -9.25
CA LYS A 393 -34.38 50.47 -9.67
C LYS A 393 -35.06 51.01 -10.93
N GLN A 394 -35.42 50.14 -11.87
CA GLN A 394 -36.16 50.55 -13.06
C GLN A 394 -37.60 50.97 -12.72
N LYS A 395 -38.27 50.26 -11.81
CA LYS A 395 -39.61 50.66 -11.34
C LYS A 395 -39.58 51.95 -10.52
N ASP A 396 -38.59 52.14 -9.65
CA ASP A 396 -38.44 53.38 -8.89
C ASP A 396 -38.15 54.58 -9.82
N GLU A 397 -37.40 54.38 -10.91
CA GLU A 397 -37.17 55.43 -11.93
C GLU A 397 -38.39 55.68 -12.84
N GLU A 398 -39.32 54.73 -12.97
CA GLU A 398 -40.57 54.89 -13.72
C GLU A 398 -41.70 55.52 -12.88
N ASP A 399 -41.83 55.14 -11.59
CA ASP A 399 -42.85 55.71 -10.69
C ASP A 399 -42.57 57.17 -10.32
N ASP A 400 -41.30 57.58 -10.27
CA ASP A 400 -40.94 58.99 -10.07
C ASP A 400 -41.35 59.88 -11.27
N ASN A 401 -41.74 59.30 -12.42
CA ASN A 401 -42.17 60.05 -13.61
C ASN A 401 -43.70 60.17 -13.78
N ILE A 402 -44.55 59.59 -12.92
CA ILE A 402 -46.00 59.47 -13.18
C ILE A 402 -46.94 60.35 -12.33
N TYR A 403 -46.41 61.26 -11.51
CA TYR A 403 -47.26 62.27 -10.84
C TYR A 403 -47.33 63.59 -11.62
N SER A 404 -48.20 63.61 -12.63
CA SER A 404 -48.80 64.81 -13.23
C SER A 404 -50.20 64.51 -13.81
N GLU A 405 -51.24 64.97 -13.12
CA GLU A 405 -52.57 65.44 -13.57
C GLU A 405 -53.57 64.52 -14.34
N ASP A 406 -54.79 64.45 -13.76
CA ASP A 406 -56.17 64.25 -14.31
C ASP A 406 -56.72 62.82 -14.59
N GLU A 407 -57.49 62.25 -13.65
CA GLU A 407 -58.99 62.10 -13.56
C GLU A 407 -59.55 60.95 -14.45
N SER A 408 -60.38 59.96 -14.05
CA SER A 408 -61.40 59.79 -12.98
C SER A 408 -61.93 58.32 -12.93
N GLU A 409 -62.24 57.81 -11.72
CA GLU A 409 -63.47 57.08 -11.23
C GLU A 409 -64.03 55.82 -11.99
N ASP A 410 -64.60 54.74 -11.42
CA ASP A 410 -64.87 54.26 -10.05
C ASP A 410 -65.36 52.77 -10.04
N GLU A 411 -65.04 52.08 -8.93
CA GLU A 411 -65.76 51.05 -8.13
C GLU A 411 -66.55 49.84 -8.71
N ASN A 412 -66.16 48.61 -8.32
CA ASN A 412 -66.92 47.68 -7.43
C ASN A 412 -66.38 46.22 -7.51
N ILE A 413 -65.82 45.65 -6.43
CA ILE A 413 -66.41 44.70 -5.45
C ILE A 413 -66.38 43.20 -5.88
N GLU A 414 -65.93 42.39 -4.91
CA GLU A 414 -66.24 40.96 -4.65
C GLU A 414 -65.32 39.81 -5.12
N ASN A 415 -64.92 39.04 -4.09
CA ASN A 415 -64.92 37.58 -4.00
C ASN A 415 -63.76 36.73 -4.57
N GLU A 416 -63.00 36.22 -3.60
CA GLU A 416 -62.45 34.87 -3.44
C GLU A 416 -62.54 33.85 -4.61
N LYS A 417 -61.37 33.24 -4.85
CA LYS A 417 -61.16 31.90 -5.44
C LYS A 417 -61.55 31.74 -6.91
N LYS A 418 -60.76 32.37 -7.78
CA LYS A 418 -60.38 31.87 -9.11
C LYS A 418 -58.87 32.00 -9.23
N GLU A 419 -58.18 30.86 -9.21
CA GLU A 419 -57.75 30.17 -10.44
C GLU A 419 -56.51 30.87 -11.03
N GLU A 420 -55.36 30.23 -10.79
CA GLU A 420 -54.42 29.87 -11.85
C GLU A 420 -54.62 30.62 -13.18
N ALA A 421 -53.98 31.79 -13.33
CA ALA A 421 -53.48 32.37 -14.58
C ALA A 421 -53.40 33.90 -14.49
N LYS A 422 -52.41 34.44 -13.78
CA LYS A 422 -51.85 35.76 -14.11
C LYS A 422 -50.33 35.73 -14.04
N GLU A 423 -49.81 35.47 -15.25
CA GLU A 423 -48.68 36.17 -15.86
C GLU A 423 -47.29 35.97 -15.25
N LYS A 424 -46.62 35.00 -15.87
CA LYS A 424 -45.17 34.96 -16.09
C LYS A 424 -44.69 36.31 -16.65
N GLU A 425 -44.25 37.21 -15.78
CA GLU A 425 -43.20 38.14 -16.19
C GLU A 425 -41.95 37.28 -16.45
N ASN A 426 -41.58 37.12 -17.72
CA ASN A 426 -40.32 36.51 -18.12
C ASN A 426 -39.17 37.41 -17.62
N VAL A 427 -38.75 37.20 -16.37
CA VAL A 427 -37.58 37.84 -15.79
C VAL A 427 -36.36 37.35 -16.56
N VAL A 428 -35.81 38.19 -17.44
CA VAL A 428 -34.53 37.90 -18.11
C VAL A 428 -33.43 38.02 -17.07
N ILE A 429 -32.93 36.88 -16.59
CA ILE A 429 -31.88 36.85 -15.58
C ILE A 429 -30.50 36.84 -16.26
N ASP A 430 -29.78 37.95 -16.13
CA ASP A 430 -28.39 38.07 -16.60
C ASP A 430 -27.44 37.25 -15.70
N ILE A 431 -27.11 36.04 -16.13
CA ILE A 431 -26.19 35.13 -15.41
C ILE A 431 -24.82 35.81 -15.18
N ASN A 432 -24.36 36.64 -16.12
CA ASN A 432 -23.08 37.36 -16.03
C ASN A 432 -22.99 38.35 -14.85
N LYS A 433 -24.12 38.71 -14.24
CA LYS A 433 -24.15 39.63 -13.09
C LYS A 433 -24.06 38.90 -11.73
N GLY A 434 -24.13 37.56 -11.70
CA GLY A 434 -23.90 36.77 -10.49
C GLY A 434 -22.42 36.65 -10.09
N GLY A 435 -22.17 35.99 -8.96
CA GLY A 435 -20.81 35.69 -8.45
C GLY A 435 -20.02 36.91 -7.98
N ARG A 436 -20.69 37.95 -7.47
CA ARG A 436 -20.06 39.21 -7.03
C ARG A 436 -20.12 39.39 -5.52
N CYS A 437 -19.09 40.02 -4.97
CA CYS A 437 -19.06 40.40 -3.56
C CYS A 437 -20.18 41.41 -3.24
N PRO A 438 -21.02 41.18 -2.21
CA PRO A 438 -22.15 42.04 -1.87
C PRO A 438 -21.74 43.47 -1.47
N ILE A 439 -20.51 43.66 -0.99
CA ILE A 439 -20.01 44.94 -0.49
C ILE A 439 -19.23 45.69 -1.57
N THR A 440 -18.32 45.01 -2.28
CA THR A 440 -17.44 45.66 -3.26
C THR A 440 -17.98 45.65 -4.69
N GLY A 441 -18.99 44.83 -4.99
CA GLY A 441 -19.50 44.62 -6.36
C GLY A 441 -18.52 43.94 -7.32
N ARG A 442 -17.32 43.58 -6.84
CA ARG A 442 -16.28 42.89 -7.63
C ARG A 442 -16.65 41.42 -7.83
N ARG A 443 -16.35 40.89 -9.01
CA ARG A 443 -16.51 39.46 -9.33
C ARG A 443 -15.52 38.63 -8.52
N LEU A 444 -15.99 37.55 -7.91
CA LEU A 444 -15.16 36.55 -7.24
C LEU A 444 -14.66 35.54 -8.29
N LEU A 445 -13.36 35.23 -8.27
CA LEU A 445 -12.69 34.34 -9.21
C LEU A 445 -13.10 32.88 -9.00
N GLY A 446 -13.33 32.48 -7.75
CA GLY A 446 -13.80 31.16 -7.37
C GLY A 446 -15.29 30.92 -7.60
N CYS A 447 -16.07 31.94 -7.96
CA CYS A 447 -17.48 31.77 -8.33
C CYS A 447 -17.62 31.64 -9.84
N LYS A 448 -17.94 30.44 -10.32
CA LYS A 448 -18.17 30.15 -11.74
C LYS A 448 -19.56 29.54 -11.93
N TRP A 449 -20.24 29.95 -13.00
CA TRP A 449 -21.48 29.30 -13.38
C TRP A 449 -21.16 27.99 -14.09
N ASN A 450 -21.72 26.88 -13.61
CA ASN A 450 -21.66 25.62 -14.32
C ASN A 450 -22.89 25.50 -15.23
N PRO A 451 -22.74 25.65 -16.56
CA PRO A 451 -23.87 25.62 -17.49
C PRO A 451 -24.54 24.25 -17.57
N ILE A 452 -23.90 23.17 -17.11
CA ILE A 452 -24.44 21.81 -17.18
C ILE A 452 -25.39 21.53 -16.01
N LYS A 453 -25.04 22.02 -14.81
CA LYS A 453 -25.87 21.85 -13.61
C LYS A 453 -26.90 22.97 -13.41
N GLU A 454 -26.80 24.05 -14.18
CA GLU A 454 -27.57 25.28 -13.99
C GLU A 454 -27.42 25.86 -12.56
N GLU A 455 -26.21 25.74 -12.00
CA GLU A 455 -25.88 26.15 -10.64
C GLU A 455 -24.54 26.92 -10.58
N TRP A 456 -24.36 27.75 -9.54
CA TRP A 456 -23.08 28.40 -9.26
C TRP A 456 -22.15 27.45 -8.49
N GLU A 457 -21.01 27.12 -9.08
CA GLU A 457 -19.90 26.49 -8.37
C GLU A 457 -19.14 27.57 -7.59
N ILE A 458 -19.19 27.46 -6.27
CA ILE A 458 -18.65 28.46 -5.35
C ILE A 458 -17.40 27.89 -4.69
N GLU A 459 -16.25 28.27 -5.22
CA GLU A 459 -14.94 28.06 -4.61
C GLU A 459 -14.41 29.38 -4.01
N GLY A 460 -13.42 29.30 -3.12
CA GLY A 460 -12.74 30.47 -2.56
C GLY A 460 -13.34 31.06 -1.27
N ILE A 461 -14.44 30.50 -0.75
CA ILE A 461 -14.89 30.77 0.63
C ILE A 461 -14.02 29.96 1.58
N ARG A 462 -13.23 30.63 2.44
CA ARG A 462 -12.42 29.96 3.47
C ARG A 462 -13.03 30.20 4.84
N ARG A 463 -13.29 29.14 5.60
CA ARG A 463 -13.68 29.28 7.01
C ARG A 463 -12.49 29.76 7.82
N LEU A 464 -12.70 30.76 8.66
CA LEU A 464 -11.72 31.22 9.64
C LEU A 464 -11.86 30.32 10.87
N ILE A 465 -10.84 29.50 11.12
CA ILE A 465 -10.71 28.75 12.37
C ILE A 465 -10.08 29.72 13.37
N PHE A 466 -10.82 30.05 14.43
CA PHE A 466 -10.29 30.81 15.57
C PHE A 466 -9.57 29.87 16.54
#